data_AF-A0AAJ1QQ26-F1
#
_entry.id   AF-A0AAJ1QQ26-F1
#
_cell.length_a   1.000
_cell.length_b   1.000
_cell.length_c   1.000
_cell.angle_alpha   90.00
_cell.angle_beta   90.00
_cell.angle_gamma   90.00
#
_symmetry.space_group_name_H-M   'P 1'
#
loop_
_entity.id
_entity.type
_entity.pdbx_description
1 polymer ?
#
loop_
_entity_poly.entity_id
_entity_poly.type
_entity_poly.pdbx_seq_one_letter_code
_entity_poly.pdbx_strand_id
1 'polypeptide(L)'
;MNPVQPLKDYQVLITRGKGQADGLKESIEKNGGTPLLVPLLEFTLPDHMEDVQQRFEELLTYDWIILTSQNGVDFFFKLLGNQPLKLPKIAVIGSKTEAALKRHGYKADFVPAQFVAEGFVAEFNTLLDPGARVLLAKGNLARAVIAEAINEAGAICDEVIIYHTVLPRSSEKKLVQLIKNHEIDIMTFTSSSTVNHFLQIMKSHELDTYIDRIIIACIGPIAAKTAEKHGLSVDVCPDVYTTDAMVAELIRFILKRNKKGGTFK
;
A
#
# COMPACT_ATOMS: atom_id res chain seq x y z
N MET A 1 -13.21 -30.57 -24.74
CA MET A 1 -13.62 -29.17 -24.96
C MET A 1 -12.50 -28.28 -24.45
N ASN A 2 -11.98 -27.36 -25.27
CA ASN A 2 -10.99 -26.40 -24.78
C ASN A 2 -11.62 -25.58 -23.64
N PRO A 3 -10.90 -25.31 -22.54
CA PRO A 3 -11.42 -24.48 -21.48
C PRO A 3 -11.80 -23.11 -22.07
N VAL A 4 -12.98 -22.61 -21.73
CA VAL A 4 -13.38 -21.24 -22.10
C VAL A 4 -12.32 -20.31 -21.49
N GLN A 5 -11.74 -19.44 -22.32
CA GLN A 5 -10.77 -18.43 -21.93
C GLN A 5 -11.45 -17.05 -22.05
N PRO A 6 -12.19 -16.59 -21.02
CA PRO A 6 -13.03 -15.41 -21.15
C PRO A 6 -12.24 -14.11 -21.26
N LEU A 7 -10.98 -14.11 -20.83
CA LEU A 7 -10.06 -12.98 -20.90
C LEU A 7 -9.08 -13.09 -22.07
N LYS A 8 -9.30 -14.02 -23.00
CA LYS A 8 -8.43 -14.18 -24.17
C LYS A 8 -8.30 -12.84 -24.92
N ASP A 9 -7.07 -12.51 -25.28
CA ASP A 9 -6.67 -11.28 -25.99
C ASP A 9 -6.85 -9.97 -25.18
N TYR A 10 -7.26 -10.02 -23.91
CA TYR A 10 -7.32 -8.84 -23.05
C TYR A 10 -5.99 -8.58 -22.35
N GLN A 11 -5.49 -7.35 -22.45
CA GLN A 11 -4.35 -6.83 -21.71
C GLN A 11 -4.85 -6.19 -20.40
N VAL A 12 -4.47 -6.80 -19.27
CA VAL A 12 -5.00 -6.44 -17.94
C VAL A 12 -3.92 -5.77 -17.10
N LEU A 13 -4.04 -4.47 -16.87
CA LEU A 13 -3.13 -3.71 -16.02
C LEU A 13 -3.35 -4.06 -14.54
N ILE A 14 -2.25 -4.46 -13.89
CA ILE A 14 -2.19 -4.71 -12.45
C ILE A 14 -1.30 -3.65 -11.81
N THR A 15 -1.90 -2.80 -10.98
CA THR A 15 -1.26 -1.62 -10.36
C THR A 15 -0.63 -1.88 -8.98
N ARG A 16 -0.78 -3.10 -8.46
CA ARG A 16 -0.36 -3.48 -7.11
C ARG A 16 1.16 -3.70 -7.01
N GLY A 17 1.72 -3.50 -5.81
CA GLY A 17 3.13 -3.74 -5.48
C GLY A 17 3.63 -5.16 -5.82
N LYS A 18 4.92 -5.28 -6.17
CA LYS A 18 5.58 -6.58 -6.44
C LYS A 18 5.42 -7.52 -5.23
N GLY A 19 5.01 -8.77 -5.47
CA GLY A 19 4.77 -9.80 -4.43
C GLY A 19 3.34 -9.85 -3.87
N GLN A 20 2.49 -8.85 -4.13
CA GLN A 20 1.05 -8.91 -3.81
C GLN A 20 0.16 -9.08 -5.05
N ALA A 21 0.77 -9.06 -6.24
CA ALA A 21 0.09 -9.17 -7.53
C ALA A 21 -0.07 -10.62 -8.01
N ASP A 22 0.64 -11.57 -7.40
CA ASP A 22 0.80 -12.93 -7.97
C ASP A 22 -0.52 -13.68 -8.09
N GLY A 23 -1.37 -13.66 -7.06
CA GLY A 23 -2.70 -14.31 -7.13
C GLY A 23 -3.60 -13.69 -8.21
N LEU A 24 -3.55 -12.37 -8.41
CA LEU A 24 -4.33 -11.70 -9.47
C LEU A 24 -3.76 -12.03 -10.86
N LYS A 25 -2.44 -12.01 -10.99
CA LYS A 25 -1.72 -12.38 -12.21
C LYS A 25 -2.07 -13.80 -12.65
N GLU A 26 -1.93 -14.78 -11.75
CA GLU A 26 -2.25 -16.19 -12.01
C GLU A 26 -3.71 -16.37 -12.41
N SER A 27 -4.62 -15.67 -11.71
CA SER A 27 -6.05 -15.72 -12.02
C SER A 27 -6.36 -15.17 -13.42
N ILE A 28 -5.70 -14.08 -13.85
CA ILE A 28 -5.83 -13.52 -15.21
C ILE A 28 -5.28 -14.49 -16.26
N GLU A 29 -4.07 -15.03 -16.06
CA GLU A 29 -3.41 -15.97 -16.98
C GLU A 29 -4.23 -17.25 -17.14
N LYS A 30 -4.76 -17.80 -16.03
CA LYS A 30 -5.64 -18.97 -16.02
C LYS A 30 -6.90 -18.79 -16.87
N ASN A 31 -7.38 -17.55 -17.00
CA ASN A 31 -8.54 -17.19 -17.80
C ASN A 31 -8.19 -16.69 -19.22
N GLY A 32 -6.92 -16.78 -19.61
CA GLY A 32 -6.40 -16.46 -20.95
C GLY A 32 -5.99 -15.01 -21.18
N GLY A 33 -6.03 -14.16 -20.16
CA GLY A 33 -5.63 -12.76 -20.26
C GLY A 33 -4.12 -12.57 -20.15
N THR A 34 -3.65 -11.41 -20.62
CA THR A 34 -2.24 -11.01 -20.53
C THR A 34 -2.05 -9.98 -19.41
N PRO A 35 -1.43 -10.33 -18.27
CA PRO A 35 -1.22 -9.40 -17.17
C PRO A 35 -0.09 -8.40 -17.48
N LEU A 36 -0.38 -7.12 -17.37
CA LEU A 36 0.59 -6.02 -17.46
C LEU A 36 0.92 -5.52 -16.06
N LEU A 37 2.04 -6.01 -15.50
CA LEU A 37 2.51 -5.59 -14.18
C LEU A 37 3.13 -4.19 -14.25
N VAL A 38 2.47 -3.23 -13.60
CA VAL A 38 2.96 -1.85 -13.43
C VAL A 38 2.65 -1.37 -12.00
N PRO A 39 3.51 -1.71 -11.02
CA PRO A 39 3.32 -1.31 -9.64
C PRO A 39 3.34 0.21 -9.49
N LEU A 40 2.25 0.79 -8.97
CA LEU A 40 2.14 2.24 -8.72
C LEU A 40 2.57 2.64 -7.31
N LEU A 41 3.00 1.67 -6.51
CA LEU A 41 3.44 1.87 -5.14
C LEU A 41 4.50 0.82 -4.84
N GLU A 42 5.65 1.29 -4.37
CA GLU A 42 6.77 0.46 -3.91
C GLU A 42 7.27 0.97 -2.57
N PHE A 43 7.77 0.06 -1.74
CA PHE A 43 8.43 0.39 -0.49
C PHE A 43 9.92 0.12 -0.65
N THR A 44 10.74 1.16 -0.48
CA THR A 44 12.20 1.07 -0.62
C THR A 44 12.87 1.40 0.71
N LEU A 45 14.15 1.02 0.82
CA LEU A 45 14.99 1.53 1.90
C LEU A 45 15.11 3.06 1.78
N PRO A 46 15.34 3.76 2.91
CA PRO A 46 15.54 5.21 2.90
C PRO A 46 16.81 5.58 2.14
N ASP A 47 16.81 6.77 1.54
CA ASP A 47 17.94 7.24 0.73
C ASP A 47 19.16 7.57 1.61
N HIS A 48 18.92 8.04 2.83
CA HIS A 48 19.93 8.40 3.82
C HIS A 48 20.00 7.34 4.92
N MET A 49 20.87 6.34 4.72
CA MET A 49 21.07 5.26 5.69
C MET A 49 21.87 5.71 6.91
N GLU A 50 22.60 6.82 6.85
CA GLU A 50 23.41 7.31 7.97
C GLU A 50 22.54 7.66 9.19
N ASP A 51 21.41 8.36 8.97
CA ASP A 51 20.48 8.71 10.04
C ASP A 51 19.90 7.46 10.70
N VAL A 52 19.53 6.46 9.90
CA VAL A 52 19.02 5.18 10.41
C VAL A 52 20.09 4.50 11.28
N GLN A 53 21.31 4.42 10.76
CA GLN A 53 22.42 3.77 11.45
C GLN A 53 22.71 4.45 12.78
N GLN A 54 22.79 5.79 12.81
CA GLN A 54 23.03 6.54 14.03
C GLN A 54 21.96 6.25 15.10
N ARG A 55 20.67 6.30 14.73
CA ARG A 55 19.58 6.02 15.66
C ARG A 55 19.59 4.58 16.16
N PHE A 56 20.04 3.65 15.33
CA PHE A 56 20.11 2.22 15.66
C PHE A 56 21.33 1.89 16.54
N GLU A 57 22.45 2.60 16.38
CA GLU A 57 23.59 2.51 17.30
C GLU A 57 23.22 3.03 18.69
N GLU A 58 22.38 4.05 18.77
CA GLU A 58 21.83 4.61 20.01
C GLU A 58 20.55 3.90 20.48
N LEU A 59 20.14 2.79 19.86
CA LEU A 59 18.80 2.20 20.06
C LEU A 59 18.51 1.86 21.54
N LEU A 60 19.53 1.40 22.27
CA LEU A 60 19.40 1.03 23.68
C LEU A 60 19.34 2.23 24.63
N THR A 61 19.52 3.46 24.12
CA THR A 61 19.34 4.70 24.89
C THR A 61 17.89 5.19 24.94
N TYR A 62 17.02 4.61 24.10
CA TYR A 62 15.60 4.90 24.13
C TYR A 62 14.88 4.03 25.16
N ASP A 63 13.88 4.62 25.81
CA ASP A 63 12.96 3.91 26.70
C ASP A 63 11.90 3.17 25.88
N TRP A 64 11.51 3.77 24.75
CA TRP A 64 10.44 3.28 23.88
C TRP A 64 10.78 3.35 22.39
N ILE A 65 10.26 2.38 21.64
CA ILE A 65 10.18 2.38 20.17
C ILE A 65 8.71 2.37 19.77
N ILE A 66 8.31 3.24 18.84
CA ILE A 66 6.95 3.27 18.27
C ILE A 66 6.99 2.77 16.82
N LEU A 67 6.14 1.79 16.50
CA LEU A 67 5.92 1.26 15.16
C LEU A 67 4.44 1.38 14.78
N THR A 68 4.15 2.06 13.68
CA THR A 68 2.76 2.44 13.33
C THR A 68 2.16 1.64 12.18
N SER A 69 2.93 0.75 11.54
CA SER A 69 2.45 -0.08 10.45
C SER A 69 3.20 -1.40 10.34
N GLN A 70 2.59 -2.39 9.69
CA GLN A 70 3.23 -3.66 9.35
C GLN A 70 4.55 -3.46 8.60
N ASN A 71 4.57 -2.54 7.63
CA ASN A 71 5.80 -2.20 6.90
C ASN A 71 6.83 -1.56 7.82
N GLY A 72 6.42 -0.70 8.75
CA GLY A 72 7.33 -0.12 9.75
C GLY A 72 8.02 -1.22 10.56
N VAL A 73 7.27 -2.22 11.01
CA VAL A 73 7.84 -3.39 11.70
C VAL A 73 8.82 -4.14 10.81
N ASP A 74 8.39 -4.54 9.60
CA ASP A 74 9.20 -5.38 8.73
C ASP A 74 10.49 -4.67 8.27
N PHE A 75 10.43 -3.38 7.98
CA PHE A 75 11.61 -2.58 7.65
C PHE A 75 12.50 -2.31 8.85
N PHE A 76 11.94 -2.06 10.04
CA PHE A 76 12.71 -1.88 11.28
C PHE A 76 13.60 -3.10 11.53
N PHE A 77 13.03 -4.31 11.54
CA PHE A 77 13.81 -5.52 11.78
C PHE A 77 14.75 -5.88 10.63
N LYS A 78 14.39 -5.55 9.37
CA LYS A 78 15.28 -5.70 8.23
C LYS A 78 16.53 -4.81 8.36
N LEU A 79 16.36 -3.57 8.81
CA LEU A 79 17.43 -2.60 9.00
C LEU A 79 18.28 -2.91 10.24
N LEU A 80 17.64 -3.44 11.29
CA LEU A 80 18.32 -3.82 12.54
C LEU A 80 19.32 -4.96 12.33
N GLY A 81 19.03 -5.85 11.37
CA GLY A 81 19.91 -6.98 11.05
C GLY A 81 19.98 -7.96 12.23
N ASN A 82 21.16 -8.07 12.85
CA ASN A 82 21.35 -8.92 14.02
C ASN A 82 20.61 -8.33 15.22
N GLN A 83 19.56 -9.01 15.66
CA GLN A 83 18.70 -8.53 16.72
C GLN A 83 19.42 -8.57 18.09
N PRO A 84 19.37 -7.48 18.87
CA PRO A 84 19.91 -7.49 20.22
C PRO A 84 19.08 -8.42 21.12
N LEU A 85 19.71 -8.93 22.19
CA LEU A 85 19.04 -9.79 23.18
C LEU A 85 17.84 -9.12 23.87
N LYS A 86 17.84 -7.78 23.96
CA LYS A 86 16.76 -7.01 24.56
C LYS A 86 16.60 -5.68 23.83
N LEU A 87 15.39 -5.41 23.36
CA LEU A 87 14.99 -4.11 22.82
C LEU A 87 14.39 -3.22 23.93
N PRO A 88 14.36 -1.90 23.71
CA PRO A 88 13.46 -0.99 24.44
C PRO A 88 12.01 -1.45 24.41
N LYS A 89 11.15 -0.85 25.24
CA LYS A 89 9.73 -1.15 25.21
C LYS A 89 9.13 -0.80 23.85
N ILE A 90 8.24 -1.62 23.33
CA ILE A 90 7.69 -1.44 21.98
C ILE A 90 6.21 -1.07 22.05
N ALA A 91 5.85 0.08 21.52
CA ALA A 91 4.48 0.50 21.29
C ALA A 91 4.12 0.29 19.82
N VAL A 92 2.93 -0.26 19.57
CA VAL A 92 2.42 -0.46 18.20
C VAL A 92 1.01 0.10 18.03
N ILE A 93 0.70 0.59 16.84
CA ILE A 93 -0.64 1.06 16.49
C ILE A 93 -1.32 0.05 15.56
N GLY A 94 -2.39 -0.57 16.05
CA GLY A 94 -3.23 -1.48 15.28
C GLY A 94 -2.87 -2.95 15.43
N SER A 95 -3.91 -3.80 15.45
CA SER A 95 -3.78 -5.27 15.58
C SER A 95 -2.93 -5.91 14.49
N LYS A 96 -2.94 -5.36 13.27
CA LYS A 96 -2.09 -5.85 12.17
C LYS A 96 -0.61 -5.59 12.44
N THR A 97 -0.28 -4.43 13.01
CA THR A 97 1.09 -4.06 13.37
C THR A 97 1.60 -4.92 14.53
N GLU A 98 0.76 -5.16 15.54
CA GLU A 98 1.05 -6.11 16.63
C GLU A 98 1.29 -7.53 16.10
N ALA A 99 0.44 -8.02 15.20
CA ALA A 99 0.63 -9.32 14.58
C ALA A 99 1.94 -9.40 13.78
N ALA A 100 2.37 -8.30 13.13
CA ALA A 100 3.67 -8.23 12.47
C ALA A 100 4.82 -8.33 13.47
N LEU A 101 4.76 -7.57 14.57
CA LEU A 101 5.78 -7.60 15.62
C LEU A 101 5.96 -9.02 16.19
N LYS A 102 4.84 -9.72 16.39
CA LYS A 102 4.84 -11.11 16.86
C LYS A 102 5.54 -12.08 15.91
N ARG A 103 5.45 -11.87 14.59
CA ARG A 103 6.17 -12.70 13.60
C ARG A 103 7.69 -12.56 13.71
N HIS A 104 8.17 -11.42 14.19
CA HIS A 104 9.60 -11.18 14.47
C HIS A 104 10.03 -11.66 15.86
N GLY A 105 9.14 -12.29 16.63
CA GLY A 105 9.45 -12.86 17.94
C GLY A 105 9.25 -11.93 19.13
N TYR A 106 8.71 -10.72 18.92
CA TYR A 106 8.51 -9.72 19.98
C TYR A 106 7.04 -9.53 20.31
N LYS A 107 6.76 -9.04 21.52
CA LYS A 107 5.43 -8.63 21.97
C LYS A 107 5.44 -7.13 22.17
N ALA A 108 4.34 -6.46 21.83
CA ALA A 108 4.18 -5.05 22.17
C ALA A 108 3.96 -4.89 23.68
N ASP A 109 4.64 -3.91 24.27
CA ASP A 109 4.43 -3.46 25.64
C ASP A 109 3.22 -2.52 25.73
N PHE A 110 2.86 -1.87 24.62
CA PHE A 110 1.68 -1.02 24.52
C PHE A 110 0.98 -1.12 23.17
N VAL A 111 -0.34 -1.22 23.21
CA VAL A 111 -1.25 -1.13 22.05
C VAL A 111 -2.42 -0.25 22.48
N PRO A 112 -2.72 0.87 21.79
CA PRO A 112 -3.78 1.77 22.21
C PRO A 112 -5.16 1.15 21.99
N ALA A 113 -6.14 1.55 22.78
CA ALA A 113 -7.54 1.17 22.55
C ALA A 113 -8.09 1.83 21.27
N GLN A 114 -7.63 3.04 20.95
CA GLN A 114 -7.99 3.76 19.74
C GLN A 114 -6.83 3.79 18.72
N PHE A 115 -7.11 3.41 17.48
CA PHE A 115 -6.12 3.34 16.40
C PHE A 115 -5.90 4.66 15.64
N VAL A 116 -6.27 5.80 16.24
CA VAL A 116 -6.03 7.15 15.69
C VAL A 116 -4.88 7.81 16.44
N ALA A 117 -4.11 8.66 15.75
CA ALA A 117 -2.87 9.23 16.29
C ALA A 117 -3.11 10.01 17.60
N GLU A 118 -4.20 10.77 17.66
CA GLU A 118 -4.59 11.57 18.82
C GLU A 118 -4.94 10.69 20.03
N GLY A 119 -5.71 9.61 19.81
CA GLY A 119 -6.07 8.65 20.86
C GLY A 119 -4.87 7.85 21.36
N PHE A 120 -3.97 7.46 20.44
CA PHE A 120 -2.70 6.83 20.79
C PHE A 120 -1.88 7.71 21.73
N VAL A 121 -1.66 8.99 21.38
CA VAL A 121 -0.80 9.88 22.18
C VAL A 121 -1.40 10.12 23.56
N ALA A 122 -2.72 10.30 23.66
CA ALA A 122 -3.39 10.53 24.93
C ALA A 122 -3.18 9.36 25.92
N GLU A 123 -3.30 8.12 25.46
CA GLU A 123 -3.05 6.94 26.29
C GLU A 123 -1.56 6.74 26.54
N PHE A 124 -0.73 6.87 25.50
CA PHE A 124 0.71 6.59 25.56
C PHE A 124 1.46 7.55 26.48
N ASN A 125 1.12 8.85 26.47
CA ASN A 125 1.75 9.85 27.32
C ASN A 125 1.57 9.57 28.82
N THR A 126 0.53 8.84 29.22
CA THR A 126 0.35 8.43 30.63
C THR A 126 1.38 7.40 31.10
N LEU A 127 2.10 6.77 30.17
CA LEU A 127 3.12 5.76 30.42
C LEU A 127 4.55 6.33 30.35
N LEU A 128 4.70 7.60 29.97
CA LEU A 128 6.00 8.24 29.80
C LEU A 128 6.39 8.98 31.07
N ASP A 129 7.59 8.71 31.55
CA ASP A 129 8.24 9.54 32.56
C ASP A 129 8.70 10.87 31.93
N PRO A 130 8.75 11.97 32.69
CA PRO A 130 9.31 13.23 32.20
C PRO A 130 10.75 13.03 31.66
N GLY A 131 11.01 13.49 30.44
CA GLY A 131 12.30 13.32 29.77
C GLY A 131 12.55 11.94 29.15
N ALA A 132 11.58 11.02 29.16
CA ALA A 132 11.69 9.73 28.50
C ALA A 132 12.07 9.89 27.02
N ARG A 133 12.96 9.02 26.53
CA ARG A 133 13.44 9.02 25.14
C ARG A 133 12.64 8.02 24.32
N VAL A 134 12.03 8.49 23.25
CA VAL A 134 11.16 7.71 22.36
C VAL A 134 11.69 7.77 20.94
N LEU A 135 11.85 6.61 20.30
CA LEU A 135 12.17 6.51 18.87
C LEU A 135 10.91 6.18 18.07
N LEU A 136 10.45 7.11 17.24
CA LEU A 136 9.39 6.87 16.27
C LEU A 136 9.99 6.45 14.92
N ALA A 137 9.93 5.14 14.64
CA ALA A 137 10.37 4.58 13.37
C ALA A 137 9.20 4.53 12.37
N LYS A 138 9.26 5.37 11.33
CA LYS A 138 8.12 5.62 10.43
C LYS A 138 8.51 5.59 8.95
N GLY A 139 7.50 5.60 8.09
CA GLY A 139 7.69 5.82 6.65
C GLY A 139 7.70 7.31 6.30
N ASN A 140 8.27 7.68 5.16
CA ASN A 140 8.37 9.08 4.70
C ASN A 140 7.02 9.84 4.62
N LEU A 141 5.90 9.16 4.39
CA LEU A 141 4.58 9.79 4.29
C LEU A 141 3.87 9.95 5.65
N ALA A 142 4.46 9.46 6.75
CA ALA A 142 3.85 9.55 8.06
C ALA A 142 3.98 10.97 8.64
N ARG A 143 2.84 11.54 9.05
CA ARG A 143 2.75 12.87 9.66
C ARG A 143 3.53 12.95 10.98
N ALA A 144 3.99 14.14 11.34
CA ALA A 144 4.75 14.41 12.56
C ALA A 144 3.90 14.47 13.85
N VAL A 145 2.57 14.36 13.74
CA VAL A 145 1.61 14.53 14.85
C VAL A 145 1.97 13.74 16.12
N ILE A 146 2.43 12.49 15.96
CA ILE A 146 2.79 11.65 17.11
C ILE A 146 4.02 12.21 17.82
N ALA A 147 5.08 12.55 17.06
CA ALA A 147 6.32 13.06 17.64
C ALA A 147 6.12 14.44 18.26
N GLU A 148 5.40 15.34 17.57
CA GLU A 148 5.04 16.66 18.09
C GLU A 148 4.33 16.56 19.44
N ALA A 149 3.29 15.73 19.52
CA ALA A 149 2.48 15.62 20.74
C ALA A 149 3.19 14.88 21.89
N ILE A 150 4.16 14.00 21.62
CA ILE A 150 5.03 13.42 22.65
C ILE A 150 6.03 14.47 23.18
N ASN A 151 6.61 15.27 22.28
CA ASN A 151 7.53 16.36 22.65
C ASN A 151 6.81 17.44 23.47
N GLU A 152 5.58 17.81 23.10
CA GLU A 152 4.74 18.75 23.85
C GLU A 152 4.41 18.25 25.27
N ALA A 153 4.36 16.94 25.48
CA ALA A 153 4.14 16.33 26.79
C ALA A 153 5.41 16.24 27.67
N GLY A 154 6.56 16.74 27.19
CA GLY A 154 7.81 16.81 27.95
C GLY A 154 8.71 15.57 27.86
N ALA A 155 8.39 14.62 26.98
CA ALA A 155 9.30 13.55 26.57
C ALA A 155 10.14 14.01 25.36
N ILE A 156 11.15 13.21 24.98
CA ILE A 156 12.00 13.46 23.82
C ILE A 156 11.65 12.43 22.75
N CYS A 157 10.96 12.84 21.69
CA CYS A 157 10.62 11.97 20.57
C CYS A 157 11.52 12.27 19.37
N ASP A 158 12.40 11.33 19.07
CA ASP A 158 13.22 11.30 17.89
C ASP A 158 12.51 10.55 16.76
N GLU A 159 12.59 11.06 15.53
CA GLU A 159 12.00 10.43 14.36
C GLU A 159 13.07 9.84 13.45
N VAL A 160 12.79 8.66 12.88
CA VAL A 160 13.64 8.05 11.85
C VAL A 160 12.79 7.49 10.72
N ILE A 161 13.17 7.85 9.48
CA ILE A 161 12.53 7.31 8.28
C ILE A 161 13.21 5.99 7.93
N ILE A 162 12.50 4.88 8.14
CA ILE A 162 13.01 3.52 7.93
C ILE A 162 12.56 2.89 6.61
N TYR A 163 11.67 3.55 5.87
CA TYR A 163 11.33 3.18 4.50
C TYR A 163 10.69 4.35 3.75
N HIS A 164 10.83 4.34 2.44
CA HIS A 164 10.14 5.27 1.55
C HIS A 164 9.01 4.55 0.83
N THR A 165 7.83 5.16 0.82
CA THR A 165 6.75 4.84 -0.11
C THR A 165 6.97 5.69 -1.35
N VAL A 166 7.24 5.04 -2.49
CA VAL A 166 7.56 5.71 -3.75
C VAL A 166 6.68 5.22 -4.89
N LEU A 167 6.46 6.08 -5.88
CA LEU A 167 6.03 5.69 -7.22
C LEU A 167 7.28 5.38 -8.04
N PRO A 168 7.48 4.14 -8.51
CA PRO A 168 8.67 3.82 -9.30
C PRO A 168 8.66 4.57 -10.63
N ARG A 169 9.72 5.34 -10.91
CA ARG A 169 9.84 6.11 -12.18
C ARG A 169 9.74 5.22 -13.42
N SER A 170 10.23 3.99 -13.34
CA SER A 170 10.10 3.00 -14.42
C SER A 170 8.66 2.56 -14.63
N SER A 171 7.88 2.36 -13.55
CA SER A 171 6.45 2.05 -13.62
C SER A 171 5.66 3.20 -14.23
N GLU A 172 5.95 4.44 -13.82
CA GLU A 172 5.31 5.63 -14.38
C GLU A 172 5.53 5.73 -15.90
N LYS A 173 6.79 5.67 -16.35
CA LYS A 173 7.12 5.70 -17.78
C LYS A 173 6.42 4.58 -18.57
N LYS A 174 6.43 3.37 -18.02
CA LYS A 174 5.79 2.20 -18.64
C LYS A 174 4.28 2.38 -18.72
N LEU A 175 3.63 2.87 -17.66
CA LEU A 175 2.19 3.13 -17.65
C LEU A 175 1.82 4.14 -18.73
N VAL A 176 2.53 5.28 -18.79
CA VAL A 176 2.27 6.34 -19.78
C VAL A 176 2.39 5.79 -21.20
N GLN A 177 3.40 4.96 -21.49
CA GLN A 177 3.58 4.34 -22.80
C GLN A 177 2.43 3.40 -23.15
N LEU A 178 2.06 2.49 -22.23
CA LEU A 178 0.96 1.54 -22.45
C LEU A 178 -0.37 2.25 -22.73
N ILE A 179 -0.66 3.35 -22.00
CA ILE A 179 -1.88 4.14 -22.20
C ILE A 179 -1.87 4.82 -23.57
N LYS A 180 -0.78 5.50 -23.94
CA LYS A 180 -0.67 6.21 -25.22
C LYS A 180 -0.73 5.27 -26.42
N ASN A 181 -0.26 4.05 -26.27
CA ASN A 181 -0.28 3.04 -27.32
C ASN A 181 -1.60 2.25 -27.38
N HIS A 182 -2.56 2.53 -26.49
CA HIS A 182 -3.80 1.77 -26.35
C HIS A 182 -3.58 0.26 -26.08
N GLU A 183 -2.56 -0.07 -25.29
CA GLU A 183 -2.17 -1.44 -24.93
C GLU A 183 -2.82 -1.91 -23.60
N ILE A 184 -3.89 -1.25 -23.16
CA ILE A 184 -4.60 -1.59 -21.93
C ILE A 184 -6.09 -1.70 -22.25
N ASP A 185 -6.64 -2.90 -22.10
CA ASP A 185 -8.07 -3.12 -22.23
C ASP A 185 -8.79 -3.03 -20.88
N ILE A 186 -8.10 -3.45 -19.82
CA ILE A 186 -8.67 -3.56 -18.48
C ILE A 186 -7.69 -3.00 -17.45
N MET A 187 -8.19 -2.18 -16.52
CA MET A 187 -7.44 -1.65 -15.41
C MET A 187 -8.00 -2.14 -14.08
N THR A 188 -7.12 -2.64 -13.21
CA THR A 188 -7.50 -3.13 -11.89
C THR A 188 -6.98 -2.24 -10.77
N PHE A 189 -7.85 -1.94 -9.80
CA PHE A 189 -7.52 -1.20 -8.58
C PHE A 189 -7.87 -2.00 -7.33
N THR A 190 -6.89 -2.18 -6.46
CA THR A 190 -7.04 -2.94 -5.21
C THR A 190 -7.04 -2.05 -3.96
N SER A 191 -6.86 -0.75 -4.13
CA SER A 191 -6.85 0.23 -3.04
C SER A 191 -7.06 1.65 -3.56
N SER A 192 -7.54 2.54 -2.70
CA SER A 192 -7.66 3.97 -3.02
C SER A 192 -6.32 4.64 -3.31
N SER A 193 -5.23 4.20 -2.67
CA SER A 193 -3.90 4.76 -2.93
C SER A 193 -3.44 4.49 -4.36
N THR A 194 -3.66 3.28 -4.89
CA THR A 194 -3.36 2.97 -6.29
C THR A 194 -4.20 3.78 -7.28
N VAL A 195 -5.46 4.10 -6.93
CA VAL A 195 -6.31 4.99 -7.74
C VAL A 195 -5.75 6.41 -7.75
N ASN A 196 -5.42 6.96 -6.58
CA ASN A 196 -4.89 8.31 -6.46
C ASN A 196 -3.55 8.48 -7.20
N HIS A 197 -2.63 7.53 -7.06
CA HIS A 197 -1.36 7.57 -7.80
C HIS A 197 -1.58 7.48 -9.31
N PHE A 198 -2.49 6.61 -9.77
CA PHE A 198 -2.84 6.53 -11.18
C PHE A 198 -3.33 7.88 -11.71
N LEU A 199 -4.32 8.49 -11.03
CA LEU A 199 -4.88 9.78 -11.41
C LEU A 199 -3.84 10.92 -11.40
N GLN A 200 -2.90 10.89 -10.45
CA GLN A 200 -1.80 11.83 -10.43
C GLN A 200 -0.93 11.71 -11.70
N ILE A 201 -0.63 10.48 -12.14
CA ILE A 201 0.11 10.24 -13.39
C ILE A 201 -0.70 10.71 -14.60
N MET A 202 -1.98 10.36 -14.65
CA MET A 202 -2.90 10.77 -15.72
C MET A 202 -2.90 12.29 -15.93
N LYS A 203 -3.09 13.02 -14.83
CA LYS A 203 -3.10 14.48 -14.84
C LYS A 203 -1.74 15.07 -15.22
N SER A 204 -0.65 14.50 -14.70
CA SER A 204 0.71 15.02 -14.95
C SER A 204 1.16 14.83 -16.41
N HIS A 205 0.56 13.88 -17.13
CA HIS A 205 0.89 13.55 -18.52
C HIS A 205 -0.26 13.84 -19.51
N GLU A 206 -1.32 14.52 -19.08
CA GLU A 206 -2.50 14.92 -19.88
C GLU A 206 -3.14 13.74 -20.65
N LEU A 207 -3.39 12.64 -19.93
CA LEU A 207 -3.83 11.37 -20.52
C LEU A 207 -5.35 11.15 -20.50
N ASP A 208 -6.15 12.12 -20.06
CA ASP A 208 -7.59 11.93 -19.79
C ASP A 208 -8.38 11.41 -21.00
N THR A 209 -7.96 11.77 -22.23
CA THR A 209 -8.63 11.35 -23.48
C THR A 209 -8.37 9.88 -23.88
N TYR A 210 -7.47 9.17 -23.18
CA TYR A 210 -7.05 7.82 -23.54
C TYR A 210 -7.81 6.73 -22.76
N ILE A 211 -8.64 7.09 -21.77
CA ILE A 211 -9.21 6.10 -20.83
C ILE A 211 -10.60 5.61 -21.19
N ASP A 212 -11.33 6.28 -22.08
CA ASP A 212 -12.74 5.99 -22.38
C ASP A 212 -13.01 4.56 -22.87
N ARG A 213 -11.96 3.87 -23.32
CA ARG A 213 -12.00 2.50 -23.84
C ARG A 213 -11.61 1.44 -22.81
N ILE A 214 -11.06 1.85 -21.67
CA ILE A 214 -10.50 0.95 -20.66
C ILE A 214 -11.61 0.53 -19.70
N ILE A 215 -11.77 -0.78 -19.51
CA ILE A 215 -12.67 -1.33 -18.48
C ILE A 215 -12.02 -1.14 -17.12
N ILE A 216 -12.70 -0.48 -16.18
CA ILE A 216 -12.17 -0.23 -14.83
C ILE A 216 -12.80 -1.19 -13.84
N ALA A 217 -11.96 -2.02 -13.21
CA ALA A 217 -12.34 -2.96 -12.16
C ALA A 217 -11.71 -2.56 -10.82
N CYS A 218 -12.55 -2.40 -9.80
CA CYS A 218 -12.14 -2.14 -8.44
C CYS A 218 -12.45 -3.35 -7.56
N ILE A 219 -11.56 -3.66 -6.61
CA ILE A 219 -11.74 -4.80 -5.68
C ILE A 219 -12.92 -4.60 -4.71
N GLY A 220 -13.32 -3.35 -4.47
CA GLY A 220 -14.34 -3.02 -3.50
C GLY A 220 -14.73 -1.54 -3.49
N PRO A 221 -15.75 -1.19 -2.69
CA PRO A 221 -16.47 0.08 -2.81
C PRO A 221 -15.64 1.31 -2.44
N ILE A 222 -14.62 1.16 -1.59
CA ILE A 222 -13.77 2.29 -1.19
C ILE A 222 -12.90 2.75 -2.38
N ALA A 223 -12.29 1.81 -3.10
CA ALA A 223 -11.52 2.11 -4.30
C ALA A 223 -12.43 2.63 -5.41
N ALA A 224 -13.60 2.01 -5.62
CA ALA A 224 -14.57 2.43 -6.61
C ALA A 224 -15.02 3.90 -6.40
N LYS A 225 -15.46 4.24 -5.19
CA LYS A 225 -15.84 5.63 -4.83
C LYS A 225 -14.70 6.61 -5.02
N THR A 226 -13.46 6.20 -4.75
CA THR A 226 -12.28 7.05 -4.97
C THR A 226 -12.10 7.32 -6.46
N ALA A 227 -12.26 6.31 -7.32
CA ALA A 227 -12.14 6.44 -8.77
C ALA A 227 -13.25 7.34 -9.34
N GLU A 228 -14.50 7.08 -8.96
CA GLU A 228 -15.69 7.84 -9.39
C GLU A 228 -15.62 9.32 -8.98
N LYS A 229 -15.16 9.61 -7.76
CA LYS A 229 -14.99 11.00 -7.27
C LYS A 229 -14.06 11.82 -8.17
N HIS A 230 -13.16 11.18 -8.89
CA HIS A 230 -12.19 11.82 -9.77
C HIS A 230 -12.50 11.60 -11.26
N GLY A 231 -13.75 11.26 -11.60
CA GLY A 231 -14.24 11.21 -12.97
C GLY A 231 -14.01 9.89 -13.71
N LEU A 232 -13.50 8.84 -13.05
CA LEU A 232 -13.41 7.52 -13.65
C LEU A 232 -14.76 6.79 -13.56
N SER A 233 -15.21 6.16 -14.64
CA SER A 233 -16.36 5.25 -14.61
C SER A 233 -15.92 3.86 -14.20
N VAL A 234 -16.42 3.33 -13.08
CA VAL A 234 -16.10 1.98 -12.61
C VAL A 234 -17.10 0.98 -13.18
N ASP A 235 -16.62 0.06 -14.02
CA ASP A 235 -17.45 -0.96 -14.67
C ASP A 235 -17.72 -2.16 -13.77
N VAL A 236 -16.74 -2.51 -12.92
CA VAL A 236 -16.74 -3.74 -12.14
C VAL A 236 -16.34 -3.46 -10.70
N CYS A 237 -17.21 -3.83 -9.75
CA CYS A 237 -16.90 -3.83 -8.32
C CYS A 237 -17.67 -4.99 -7.67
N PRO A 238 -16.99 -6.05 -7.18
CA PRO A 238 -17.67 -7.21 -6.59
C PRO A 238 -18.18 -6.90 -5.17
N ASP A 239 -19.20 -7.63 -4.73
CA ASP A 239 -19.71 -7.59 -3.35
C ASP A 239 -18.79 -8.28 -2.34
N VAL A 240 -17.90 -9.16 -2.84
CA VAL A 240 -16.86 -9.84 -2.06
C VAL A 240 -15.51 -9.24 -2.42
N TYR A 241 -14.80 -8.69 -1.43
CA TYR A 241 -13.61 -7.85 -1.66
C TYR A 241 -12.31 -8.66 -1.79
N THR A 242 -12.30 -9.64 -2.70
CA THR A 242 -11.14 -10.48 -3.00
C THR A 242 -10.74 -10.35 -4.46
N THR A 243 -9.48 -10.68 -4.78
CA THR A 243 -8.98 -10.70 -6.16
C THR A 243 -9.77 -11.67 -7.03
N ASP A 244 -10.11 -12.85 -6.49
CA ASP A 244 -10.85 -13.87 -7.22
C ASP A 244 -12.28 -13.43 -7.53
N ALA A 245 -12.95 -12.80 -6.57
CA ALA A 245 -14.29 -12.26 -6.78
C ALA A 245 -14.26 -11.12 -7.82
N MET A 246 -13.25 -10.25 -7.79
CA MET A 246 -13.08 -9.19 -8.79
C MET A 246 -12.87 -9.77 -10.19
N VAL A 247 -12.04 -10.80 -10.36
CA VAL A 247 -11.82 -11.47 -11.65
C VAL A 247 -13.09 -12.18 -12.12
N ALA A 248 -13.80 -12.87 -11.22
CA ALA A 248 -15.05 -13.54 -11.56
C ALA A 248 -16.12 -12.55 -12.05
N GLU A 249 -16.25 -11.40 -11.38
CA GLU A 249 -17.21 -10.36 -11.77
C GLU A 249 -16.79 -9.67 -13.08
N LEU A 250 -15.49 -9.44 -13.28
CA LEU A 250 -14.94 -8.95 -14.54
C LEU A 250 -15.28 -9.88 -15.71
N ILE A 251 -15.13 -11.18 -15.52
CA ILE A 251 -15.48 -12.19 -16.53
C ILE A 251 -16.99 -12.13 -16.84
N ARG A 252 -17.85 -12.04 -15.82
CA ARG A 252 -19.31 -11.92 -16.03
C ARG A 252 -19.65 -10.66 -16.82
N PHE A 253 -19.03 -9.54 -16.48
CA PHE A 253 -19.19 -8.26 -17.18
C PHE A 253 -18.82 -8.39 -18.66
N ILE A 254 -17.63 -8.92 -18.96
CA ILE A 254 -17.13 -9.12 -20.34
C ILE A 254 -18.05 -10.06 -21.12
N LEU A 255 -18.44 -11.20 -20.56
CA LEU A 255 -19.32 -12.15 -21.24
C LEU A 255 -20.69 -11.54 -21.55
N LYS A 256 -21.26 -10.75 -20.63
CA LYS A 256 -22.53 -10.04 -20.84
C LYS A 256 -22.40 -8.97 -21.92
N ARG A 257 -21.27 -8.25 -21.93
CA ARG A 257 -20.95 -7.21 -22.92
C ARG A 257 -20.74 -7.79 -24.32
N ASN A 258 -19.95 -8.86 -24.45
CA ASN A 258 -19.66 -9.51 -25.73
C ASN A 258 -20.92 -10.12 -26.36
N LYS A 259 -21.83 -10.69 -25.56
CA LYS A 259 -23.15 -11.15 -26.04
C LYS A 259 -24.02 -10.04 -26.64
N LYS A 260 -23.77 -8.77 -26.29
CA LYS A 260 -24.47 -7.59 -26.81
C LYS A 260 -23.76 -6.94 -28.01
N GLY A 261 -22.70 -7.55 -28.54
CA GLY A 261 -21.93 -7.02 -29.69
C GLY A 261 -20.94 -5.91 -29.34
N GLY A 262 -20.66 -5.65 -28.06
CA GLY A 262 -19.78 -4.58 -27.63
C GLY A 262 -18.30 -4.97 -27.62
N THR A 263 -17.65 -5.11 -28.77
CA THR A 263 -16.18 -5.24 -28.83
C THR A 263 -15.54 -3.86 -29.02
N PHE A 264 -14.76 -3.40 -28.04
CA PHE A 264 -13.73 -2.39 -28.30
C PHE A 264 -12.54 -3.13 -28.94
N LYS A 265 -12.54 -3.23 -30.27
CA LYS A 265 -11.29 -3.36 -31.03
C LYS A 265 -11.33 -2.27 -32.09
#